data_AF-A0AAN7DY09-F1
#
_entry.id   AF-A0AAN7DY09-F1
#
_cell.length_a   1.000
_cell.length_b   1.000
_cell.length_c   1.000
_cell.angle_alpha   90.00
_cell.angle_beta   90.00
_cell.angle_gamma   90.00
#
_symmetry.space_group_name_H-M   'P 1'
#
loop_
_entity.id
_entity.type
_entity.pdbx_description
1 polymer ?
#
loop_
_entity_poly.entity_id
_entity_poly.type
_entity_poly.pdbx_seq_one_letter_code
_entity_poly.pdbx_strand_id
1 'polypeptide(L)'
;MAKEVLQIHDQHSSNRTIPDALRAHRQDEFSLPWIPVSTRWRNLRRICMEQIFSNKTLDANQAIRHMKVQDLLADTHQSSLNGEAVDVGRAAFKTTLNLLSNTIFSVDLADPNSDTAIEYKEIVWNVMKEVGRPNLADYFPVLKKMDAQRVRHRLAVHLGKILELFDRMISQRLHLRKVCGSNTNKDVLDTLLNISEENSEEMDKTKIDRLFLLQRIFQVPAQSPVEAWRFRAKKRWIPLIPLEIDMQCCCVI
;
A
#
# COMPACT_ATOMS: atom_id res chain seq x y z
N MET A 1 11.25 -12.06 25.65
CA MET A 1 9.80 -11.79 25.60
C MET A 1 9.24 -11.81 24.18
N ALA A 2 9.79 -11.08 23.21
CA ALA A 2 9.25 -11.09 21.83
C ALA A 2 9.21 -12.48 21.17
N LYS A 3 10.25 -13.31 21.35
CA LYS A 3 10.29 -14.70 20.86
C LYS A 3 9.16 -15.55 21.43
N GLU A 4 8.89 -15.43 22.73
CA GLU A 4 7.81 -16.17 23.40
C GLU A 4 6.45 -15.83 22.78
N VAL A 5 6.17 -14.55 22.55
CA VAL A 5 4.88 -14.08 22.06
C VAL A 5 4.68 -14.36 20.56
N LEU A 6 5.72 -14.16 19.74
CA LEU A 6 5.60 -14.19 18.27
C LEU A 6 6.00 -15.52 17.62
N GLN A 7 6.66 -16.43 18.34
CA GLN A 7 7.05 -17.74 17.81
C GLN A 7 6.48 -18.91 18.62
N ILE A 8 6.54 -18.84 19.95
CA ILE A 8 6.16 -19.97 20.82
C ILE A 8 4.65 -19.96 21.10
N HIS A 9 4.07 -18.77 21.33
CA HIS A 9 2.64 -18.56 21.57
C HIS A 9 1.98 -17.71 20.46
N ASP A 10 2.48 -17.86 19.24
CA ASP A 10 2.08 -17.06 18.08
C ASP A 10 0.58 -17.21 17.78
N GLN A 11 0.03 -18.41 17.86
CA GLN A 11 -1.37 -18.68 17.56
C GLN A 11 -2.34 -17.89 18.44
N HIS A 12 -2.00 -17.68 19.72
CA HIS A 12 -2.80 -16.88 20.66
C HIS A 12 -2.61 -15.37 20.46
N SER A 13 -1.46 -14.97 19.93
CA SER A 13 -1.03 -13.55 19.83
C SER A 13 -1.12 -12.99 18.41
N SER A 14 -1.58 -13.78 17.44
CA SER A 14 -1.57 -13.41 16.01
C SER A 14 -2.67 -12.43 15.62
N ASN A 15 -3.78 -12.36 16.38
CA ASN A 15 -4.89 -11.47 16.07
C ASN A 15 -4.55 -10.04 16.49
N ARG A 16 -5.00 -9.07 15.68
CA ARG A 16 -4.75 -7.65 15.93
C ARG A 16 -5.91 -7.02 16.67
N THR A 17 -5.59 -6.03 17.50
CA THR A 17 -6.61 -5.09 17.99
C THR A 17 -7.03 -4.21 16.82
N ILE A 18 -8.34 -4.09 16.60
CA ILE A 18 -8.93 -3.39 15.45
C ILE A 18 -9.38 -2.00 15.92
N PRO A 19 -8.75 -0.91 15.42
CA PRO A 19 -9.23 0.45 15.64
C PRO A 19 -10.69 0.61 15.17
N ASP A 20 -11.49 1.35 15.92
CA ASP A 20 -12.90 1.61 15.63
C ASP A 20 -13.07 2.23 14.23
N ALA A 21 -12.16 3.11 13.84
CA ALA A 21 -12.16 3.72 12.51
C ALA A 21 -12.18 2.68 11.39
N LEU A 22 -11.43 1.57 11.54
CA LEU A 22 -11.32 0.50 10.54
C LEU A 22 -12.54 -0.42 10.48
N ARG A 23 -13.57 -0.18 11.30
CA ARG A 23 -14.89 -0.81 11.12
C ARG A 23 -15.69 -0.13 10.01
N ALA A 24 -15.24 1.03 9.52
CA ALA A 24 -15.80 1.66 8.33
C ALA A 24 -15.78 0.69 7.14
N HIS A 25 -16.89 0.61 6.40
CA HIS A 25 -17.06 -0.33 5.27
C HIS A 25 -16.74 -1.80 5.59
N ARG A 26 -16.79 -2.21 6.87
CA ARG A 26 -16.44 -3.57 7.32
C ARG A 26 -15.01 -3.98 6.94
N GLN A 27 -14.05 -3.04 6.92
CA GLN A 27 -12.67 -3.39 6.58
C GLN A 27 -12.08 -4.42 7.54
N ASP A 28 -12.54 -4.44 8.79
CA ASP A 28 -12.19 -5.43 9.81
C ASP A 28 -12.56 -6.88 9.44
N GLU A 29 -13.53 -7.08 8.55
CA GLU A 29 -14.01 -8.40 8.14
C GLU A 29 -13.44 -8.88 6.79
N PHE A 30 -12.90 -7.97 5.98
CA PHE A 30 -12.47 -8.29 4.63
C PHE A 30 -11.00 -8.00 4.35
N SER A 31 -10.39 -7.07 5.09
CA SER A 31 -9.04 -6.58 4.79
C SER A 31 -7.98 -7.47 5.44
N LEU A 32 -7.01 -7.92 4.64
CA LEU A 32 -5.96 -8.85 5.08
C LEU A 32 -5.22 -8.44 6.37
N PRO A 33 -4.91 -7.15 6.63
CA PRO A 33 -4.23 -6.77 7.87
C PRO A 33 -5.08 -6.94 9.13
N TRP A 34 -6.42 -6.97 9.01
CA TRP A 34 -7.35 -6.83 10.14
C TRP A 34 -8.17 -8.09 10.43
N ILE A 35 -8.39 -8.93 9.42
CA ILE A 35 -9.10 -10.19 9.62
C ILE A 35 -8.30 -11.15 10.52
N PRO A 36 -8.97 -11.94 11.37
CA PRO A 36 -8.31 -12.90 12.25
C PRO A 36 -7.66 -14.03 11.43
N VAL A 37 -6.65 -14.66 12.03
CA VAL A 37 -5.97 -15.81 11.41
C VAL A 37 -6.98 -16.94 11.22
N SER A 38 -7.29 -17.19 9.97
CA SER A 38 -8.34 -18.09 9.50
C SER A 38 -7.96 -18.66 8.13
N THR A 39 -8.70 -19.65 7.63
CA THR A 39 -8.49 -20.17 6.26
C THR A 39 -8.55 -19.04 5.22
N ARG A 40 -9.48 -18.10 5.39
CA ARG A 40 -9.58 -16.90 4.55
C ARG A 40 -8.32 -16.03 4.60
N TRP A 41 -7.81 -15.72 5.79
CA TRP A 41 -6.57 -14.95 5.94
C TRP A 41 -5.38 -15.65 5.30
N ARG A 42 -5.25 -16.97 5.50
CA ARG A 42 -4.15 -17.76 4.90
C ARG A 42 -4.22 -17.76 3.38
N ASN A 43 -5.41 -17.93 2.80
CA ASN A 43 -5.61 -17.92 1.35
C ASN A 43 -5.26 -16.55 0.76
N LEU A 44 -5.78 -15.46 1.32
CA LEU A 44 -5.45 -14.11 0.85
C LEU A 44 -3.96 -13.81 1.00
N ARG A 45 -3.34 -14.18 2.14
CA ARG A 45 -1.89 -14.03 2.34
C ARG A 45 -1.09 -14.81 1.29
N ARG A 46 -1.47 -16.06 1.03
CA ARG A 46 -0.83 -16.91 0.02
C ARG A 46 -0.90 -16.26 -1.36
N ILE A 47 -2.09 -15.83 -1.80
CA ILE A 47 -2.29 -15.17 -3.10
C ILE A 47 -1.41 -13.92 -3.21
N CYS A 48 -1.34 -13.09 -2.17
CA CYS A 48 -0.47 -11.93 -2.20
C CYS A 48 1.01 -12.30 -2.31
N MET A 49 1.47 -13.31 -1.57
CA MET A 49 2.87 -13.74 -1.62
C MET A 49 3.23 -14.38 -2.97
N GLU A 50 2.32 -15.14 -3.58
CA GLU A 50 2.54 -15.83 -4.85
C GLU A 50 2.38 -14.91 -6.06
N GLN A 51 1.45 -13.94 -6.01
CA GLN A 51 1.12 -13.12 -7.18
C GLN A 51 1.68 -11.71 -7.11
N ILE A 52 1.65 -11.06 -5.94
CA ILE A 52 2.09 -9.67 -5.78
C ILE A 52 3.58 -9.60 -5.41
N PHE A 53 4.00 -10.44 -4.46
CA PHE A 53 5.33 -10.37 -3.85
C PHE A 53 6.26 -11.52 -4.25
N SER A 54 5.90 -12.30 -5.26
CA SER A 54 6.80 -13.38 -5.74
C SER A 54 8.00 -12.80 -6.47
N ASN A 55 9.13 -13.52 -6.41
CA ASN A 55 10.35 -13.13 -7.12
C ASN A 55 10.08 -12.90 -8.61
N LYS A 56 9.26 -13.75 -9.24
CA LYS A 56 8.85 -13.58 -10.64
C LYS A 56 8.18 -12.22 -10.89
N THR A 57 7.20 -11.84 -10.07
CA THR A 57 6.52 -10.54 -10.20
C THR A 57 7.49 -9.40 -9.89
N LEU A 58 8.33 -9.54 -8.87
CA LEU A 58 9.34 -8.54 -8.55
C LEU A 58 10.35 -8.35 -9.69
N ASP A 59 10.82 -9.41 -10.33
CA ASP A 59 11.78 -9.35 -11.43
C ASP A 59 11.11 -8.75 -12.67
N ALA A 60 9.88 -9.14 -12.99
CA ALA A 60 9.10 -8.55 -14.08
C ALA A 60 8.89 -7.04 -13.90
N ASN A 61 8.77 -6.58 -12.65
CA ASN A 61 8.61 -5.16 -12.30
C ASN A 61 9.95 -4.41 -12.14
N GLN A 62 11.10 -5.01 -12.46
CA GLN A 62 12.41 -4.34 -12.32
C GLN A 62 12.49 -3.07 -13.17
N ALA A 63 12.07 -3.13 -14.44
CA ALA A 63 12.08 -1.97 -15.33
C ALA A 63 11.22 -0.82 -14.77
N ILE A 64 10.03 -1.14 -14.23
CA ILE A 64 9.14 -0.16 -13.60
C ILE A 64 9.80 0.46 -12.37
N ARG A 65 10.47 -0.34 -11.51
CA ARG A 65 11.23 0.20 -10.37
C ARG A 65 12.32 1.17 -10.81
N HIS A 66 13.11 0.80 -11.81
CA HIS A 66 14.15 1.68 -12.34
C HIS A 66 13.56 2.99 -12.87
N MET A 67 12.48 2.92 -13.65
CA MET A 67 11.77 4.10 -14.16
C MET A 67 11.28 5.00 -13.02
N LYS A 68 10.61 4.45 -12.00
CA LYS A 68 10.09 5.25 -10.87
C LYS A 68 11.19 5.85 -9.99
N VAL A 69 12.35 5.22 -9.91
CA VAL A 69 13.53 5.81 -9.26
C VAL A 69 14.10 6.95 -10.10
N GLN A 70 14.15 6.81 -11.44
CA GLN A 70 14.57 7.90 -12.32
C GLN A 70 13.63 9.10 -12.25
N ASP A 71 12.31 8.88 -12.23
CA ASP A 71 11.31 9.94 -12.02
C ASP A 71 11.57 10.71 -10.71
N LEU A 72 11.83 9.98 -9.62
CA LEU A 72 12.15 10.58 -8.32
C LEU A 72 13.46 11.41 -8.36
N LEU A 73 14.49 10.91 -9.05
CA LEU A 73 15.76 11.62 -9.21
C LEU A 73 15.58 12.88 -10.05
N ALA A 74 14.78 12.82 -11.12
CA ALA A 74 14.47 13.97 -11.96
C ALA A 74 13.70 15.05 -11.17
N ASP A 75 12.67 14.66 -10.41
CA ASP A 75 11.91 15.57 -9.52
C ASP A 75 12.85 16.24 -8.51
N THR A 76 13.74 15.46 -7.87
CA THR A 76 14.70 15.97 -6.87
C THR A 76 15.73 16.90 -7.49
N HIS A 77 16.23 16.57 -8.68
CA HIS A 77 17.16 17.40 -9.43
C HIS A 77 16.53 18.75 -9.79
N GLN A 78 15.27 18.75 -10.24
CA GLN A 78 14.54 19.98 -10.54
C GLN A 78 14.35 20.86 -9.30
N SER A 79 13.97 20.29 -8.15
CA SER A 79 13.91 21.04 -6.89
C SER A 79 15.28 21.63 -6.51
N SER A 80 16.38 20.89 -6.75
CA SER A 80 17.73 21.39 -6.51
C SER A 80 18.08 22.59 -7.40
N LEU A 81 17.70 22.56 -8.69
CA LEU A 81 17.91 23.68 -9.60
C LEU A 81 17.14 24.93 -9.17
N ASN A 82 15.94 24.73 -8.61
CA ASN A 82 15.08 25.81 -8.12
C ASN A 82 15.46 26.29 -6.69
N GLY A 83 16.41 25.64 -6.02
CA GLY A 83 16.77 25.93 -4.62
C GLY A 83 15.67 25.56 -3.61
N GLU A 84 14.76 24.66 -3.97
CA GLU A 84 13.60 24.28 -3.15
C GLU A 84 13.91 23.09 -2.24
N ALA A 85 13.34 23.11 -1.04
CA ALA A 85 13.43 21.99 -0.11
C ALA A 85 12.55 20.81 -0.57
N VAL A 86 13.13 19.61 -0.58
CA VAL A 86 12.42 18.37 -0.93
C VAL A 86 11.79 17.74 0.32
N ASP A 87 10.47 17.58 0.32
CA ASP A 87 9.77 16.74 1.28
C ASP A 87 9.96 15.25 0.93
N VAL A 88 10.94 14.62 1.58
CA VAL A 88 11.29 13.21 1.37
C VAL A 88 10.10 12.28 1.66
N GLY A 89 9.27 12.60 2.64
CA GLY A 89 8.10 11.79 2.99
C GLY A 89 7.07 11.80 1.87
N ARG A 90 6.79 12.99 1.31
CA ARG A 90 5.86 13.17 0.19
C ARG A 90 6.41 12.56 -1.11
N ALA A 91 7.70 12.71 -1.36
CA ALA A 91 8.37 12.14 -2.53
C ALA A 91 8.36 10.60 -2.47
N ALA A 92 8.77 10.00 -1.35
CA ALA A 92 8.74 8.55 -1.15
C ALA A 92 7.31 7.98 -1.26
N PHE A 93 6.32 8.70 -0.73
CA PHE A 93 4.91 8.32 -0.85
C PHE A 93 4.46 8.31 -2.32
N LYS A 94 4.72 9.38 -3.08
CA LYS A 94 4.40 9.47 -4.52
C LYS A 94 5.03 8.30 -5.30
N THR A 95 6.34 8.09 -5.13
CA THR A 95 7.09 7.04 -5.83
C THR A 95 6.57 5.65 -5.49
N THR A 96 6.30 5.38 -4.21
CA THR A 96 5.77 4.08 -3.77
C THR A 96 4.35 3.83 -4.29
N LEU A 97 3.51 4.87 -4.29
CA LEU A 97 2.14 4.78 -4.80
C LEU A 97 2.14 4.48 -6.30
N ASN A 98 2.95 5.18 -7.09
CA ASN A 98 3.08 4.95 -8.53
C ASN A 98 3.67 3.56 -8.84
N LEU A 99 4.72 3.13 -8.12
CA LEU A 99 5.29 1.80 -8.30
C LEU A 99 4.23 0.72 -8.06
N LEU A 100 3.48 0.84 -6.97
CA LEU A 100 2.41 -0.09 -6.63
C LEU A 100 1.28 -0.11 -7.64
N SER A 101 0.77 1.06 -8.01
CA SER A 101 -0.34 1.17 -8.93
C SER A 101 0.03 0.68 -10.31
N ASN A 102 1.28 0.88 -10.73
CA ASN A 102 1.79 0.37 -11.99
C ASN A 102 1.93 -1.16 -11.95
N THR A 103 2.48 -1.72 -10.88
CA THR A 103 2.55 -3.19 -10.70
C THR A 103 1.18 -3.86 -10.67
N ILE A 104 0.18 -3.22 -10.04
CA ILE A 104 -1.15 -3.83 -9.84
C ILE A 104 -2.06 -3.60 -11.04
N PHE A 105 -2.09 -2.37 -11.55
CA PHE A 105 -3.07 -1.92 -12.52
C PHE A 105 -2.46 -1.37 -13.82
N SER A 106 -1.13 -1.34 -13.95
CA SER A 106 -0.42 -0.70 -15.06
C SER A 106 -0.74 0.78 -15.24
N VAL A 107 -1.08 1.49 -14.15
CA VAL A 107 -1.46 2.91 -14.15
C VAL A 107 -0.66 3.68 -13.10
N ASP A 108 -0.30 4.93 -13.39
CA ASP A 108 0.28 5.85 -12.41
C ASP A 108 -0.83 6.62 -11.67
N LEU A 109 -1.05 6.26 -10.40
CA LEU A 109 -2.11 6.84 -9.58
C LEU A 109 -1.67 8.08 -8.76
N ALA A 110 -0.48 8.61 -9.02
CA ALA A 110 0.04 9.86 -8.44
C ALA A 110 0.74 10.75 -9.49
N ASP A 111 0.34 10.64 -10.76
CA ASP A 111 0.75 11.54 -11.84
C ASP A 111 0.22 12.97 -11.59
N PRO A 112 1.09 14.00 -11.51
CA PRO A 112 0.66 15.38 -11.34
C PRO A 112 -0.13 15.94 -12.53
N ASN A 113 -0.11 15.29 -13.70
CA ASN A 113 -0.82 15.75 -14.90
C ASN A 113 -2.20 15.11 -15.06
N SER A 114 -2.62 14.25 -14.12
CA SER A 114 -3.91 13.57 -14.16
C SER A 114 -4.77 13.96 -12.97
N ASP A 115 -5.91 14.61 -13.23
CA ASP A 115 -6.86 15.03 -12.19
C ASP A 115 -7.32 13.84 -11.33
N THR A 116 -7.50 12.67 -11.95
CA THR A 116 -7.88 11.43 -11.24
C THR A 116 -6.77 10.95 -10.31
N ALA A 117 -5.51 11.04 -10.74
CA ALA A 117 -4.36 10.66 -9.92
C ALA A 117 -4.12 11.64 -8.77
N ILE A 118 -4.35 12.95 -9.00
CA ILE A 118 -4.32 13.97 -7.95
C ILE A 118 -5.37 13.67 -6.88
N GLU A 119 -6.63 13.48 -7.28
CA GLU A 119 -7.73 13.18 -6.34
C GLU A 119 -7.42 11.91 -5.55
N TYR A 120 -6.97 10.85 -6.21
CA TYR A 120 -6.66 9.60 -5.55
C TYR A 120 -5.51 9.72 -4.54
N LYS A 121 -4.40 10.35 -4.92
CA LYS A 121 -3.27 10.63 -4.03
C LYS A 121 -3.73 11.36 -2.77
N GLU A 122 -4.61 12.35 -2.91
CA GLU A 122 -5.19 13.09 -1.78
C GLU A 122 -6.08 12.22 -0.91
N ILE A 123 -6.93 11.38 -1.51
CA ILE A 123 -7.79 10.44 -0.76
C ILE A 123 -6.93 9.47 0.06
N VAL A 124 -5.92 8.83 -0.54
CA VAL A 124 -5.02 7.90 0.16
C VAL A 124 -4.26 8.62 1.29
N TRP A 125 -3.81 9.84 1.06
CA TRP A 125 -3.17 10.66 2.10
C TRP A 125 -4.11 10.99 3.25
N ASN A 126 -5.39 11.27 2.97
CA ASN A 126 -6.39 11.54 4.00
C ASN A 126 -6.79 10.27 4.77
N VAL A 127 -6.86 9.10 4.11
CA VAL A 127 -6.99 7.80 4.79
C VAL A 127 -5.86 7.63 5.80
N MET A 128 -4.62 7.89 5.39
CA MET A 128 -3.44 7.80 6.26
C MET A 128 -3.52 8.71 7.48
N LYS A 129 -4.00 9.95 7.29
CA LYS A 129 -4.23 10.90 8.39
C LYS A 129 -5.28 10.41 9.36
N GLU A 130 -6.43 9.92 8.87
CA GLU A 130 -7.53 9.47 9.73
C GLU A 130 -7.18 8.18 10.47
N VAL A 131 -6.47 7.25 9.82
CA VAL A 131 -5.97 6.03 10.46
C VAL A 131 -4.95 6.32 11.55
N GLY A 132 -4.06 7.32 11.34
CA GLY A 132 -3.07 7.73 12.32
C GLY A 132 -3.61 8.63 13.43
N ARG A 133 -4.88 9.06 13.37
CA ARG A 133 -5.48 9.97 14.34
C ARG A 133 -5.89 9.22 15.61
N PRO A 134 -5.43 9.64 16.80
CA PRO A 134 -5.90 9.07 18.06
C PRO A 134 -7.42 9.18 18.19
N ASN A 135 -8.08 8.05 18.44
CA ASN A 135 -9.53 7.97 18.58
C ASN A 135 -9.90 7.47 20.00
N LEU A 136 -10.64 8.28 20.74
CA LEU A 136 -11.09 7.96 22.10
C LEU A 136 -11.98 6.71 22.15
N ALA A 137 -12.68 6.39 21.06
CA ALA A 137 -13.47 5.16 20.95
C ALA A 137 -12.62 3.88 21.04
N ASP A 138 -11.31 3.96 20.76
CA ASP A 138 -10.39 2.83 20.89
C ASP A 138 -10.04 2.54 22.35
N TYR A 139 -10.06 3.57 23.21
CA TYR A 139 -9.73 3.46 24.64
C TYR A 139 -10.96 3.30 25.53
N PHE A 140 -12.09 3.88 25.13
CA PHE A 140 -13.34 3.89 25.89
C PHE A 140 -14.45 3.21 25.08
N PRO A 141 -14.72 1.91 25.29
CA PRO A 141 -15.68 1.14 24.48
C PRO A 141 -17.10 1.74 24.44
N VAL A 142 -17.51 2.44 25.49
CA VAL A 142 -18.81 3.12 25.58
C VAL A 142 -18.95 4.21 24.49
N LEU A 143 -17.85 4.81 24.03
CA LEU A 143 -17.85 5.88 23.04
C LEU A 143 -17.94 5.38 21.59
N LYS A 144 -17.76 4.07 21.32
CA LYS A 144 -17.77 3.50 19.95
C LYS A 144 -19.06 3.76 19.19
N LYS A 145 -20.21 3.71 19.88
CA LYS A 145 -21.52 3.95 19.27
C LYS A 145 -21.72 5.39 18.83
N MET A 146 -21.02 6.34 19.45
CA MET A 146 -21.22 7.77 19.22
C MET A 146 -20.33 8.34 18.11
N ASP A 147 -19.15 7.73 17.84
CA ASP A 147 -18.13 8.28 16.94
C ASP A 147 -17.91 9.80 17.18
N ALA A 148 -17.68 10.17 18.45
CA ALA A 148 -17.68 11.58 18.90
C ALA A 148 -16.66 12.45 18.14
N GLN A 149 -15.52 11.88 17.74
CA GLN A 149 -14.49 12.56 16.95
C GLN A 149 -14.70 12.44 15.43
N ARG A 150 -15.77 11.77 14.99
CA ARG A 150 -16.13 11.48 13.59
C ARG A 150 -15.02 10.83 12.78
N VAL A 151 -14.10 10.11 13.42
CA VAL A 151 -12.95 9.48 12.76
C VAL A 151 -13.44 8.34 11.87
N ARG A 152 -14.34 7.50 12.39
CA ARG A 152 -14.94 6.40 11.63
C ARG A 152 -15.75 6.94 10.45
N HIS A 153 -16.53 8.01 10.64
CA HIS A 153 -17.27 8.65 9.56
C HIS A 153 -16.37 9.22 8.46
N ARG A 154 -15.35 10.03 8.80
CA ARG A 154 -14.43 10.60 7.78
C ARG A 154 -13.68 9.50 7.02
N LEU A 155 -13.21 8.48 7.73
CA LEU A 155 -12.54 7.35 7.10
C LEU A 155 -13.49 6.58 6.16
N ALA A 156 -14.77 6.42 6.52
CA ALA A 156 -15.78 5.81 5.65
C ALA A 156 -15.96 6.58 4.33
N VAL A 157 -15.96 7.92 4.37
CA VAL A 157 -16.05 8.74 3.15
C VAL A 157 -14.85 8.49 2.24
N HIS A 158 -13.63 8.53 2.79
CA HIS A 158 -12.41 8.32 1.98
C HIS A 158 -12.31 6.89 1.42
N LEU A 159 -12.61 5.88 2.24
CA LEU A 159 -12.61 4.48 1.79
C LEU A 159 -13.67 4.21 0.73
N GLY A 160 -14.85 4.86 0.81
CA GLY A 160 -15.89 4.75 -0.21
C GLY A 160 -15.41 5.21 -1.58
N LYS A 161 -14.72 6.36 -1.64
CA LYS A 161 -14.15 6.85 -2.90
C LYS A 161 -13.06 5.92 -3.48
N ILE A 162 -12.24 5.30 -2.63
CA ILE A 162 -11.22 4.34 -3.10
C ILE A 162 -11.90 3.09 -3.67
N LEU A 163 -12.91 2.56 -2.98
CA LEU A 163 -13.70 1.42 -3.45
C LEU A 163 -14.35 1.71 -4.81
N GLU A 164 -14.95 2.89 -4.98
CA GLU A 164 -15.53 3.31 -6.27
C GLU A 164 -14.48 3.38 -7.39
N LEU A 165 -13.28 3.88 -7.09
CA LEU A 165 -12.19 3.91 -8.06
C LEU A 165 -11.76 2.50 -8.48
N PHE A 166 -11.53 1.60 -7.52
CA PHE A 166 -11.13 0.23 -7.80
C PHE A 166 -12.22 -0.54 -8.54
N ASP A 167 -13.49 -0.39 -8.16
CA ASP A 167 -14.61 -0.96 -8.88
C ASP A 167 -14.65 -0.51 -10.35
N ARG A 168 -14.42 0.79 -10.60
CA ARG A 168 -14.32 1.35 -11.95
C ARG A 168 -13.16 0.74 -12.74
N MET A 169 -11.97 0.64 -12.13
CA MET A 169 -10.78 0.06 -12.78
C MET A 169 -10.98 -1.43 -13.11
N ILE A 170 -11.52 -2.20 -12.17
CA ILE A 170 -11.83 -3.63 -12.37
C ILE A 170 -12.88 -3.78 -13.47
N SER A 171 -13.94 -2.98 -13.45
CA SER A 171 -15.02 -3.06 -14.44
C SER A 171 -14.54 -2.67 -15.84
N GLN A 172 -13.70 -1.64 -15.97
CA GLN A 172 -13.05 -1.26 -17.21
C GLN A 172 -12.17 -2.40 -17.75
N ARG A 173 -11.35 -3.04 -16.89
CA ARG A 173 -10.49 -4.16 -17.30
C ARG A 173 -11.30 -5.36 -17.77
N LEU A 174 -12.36 -5.72 -17.04
CA LEU A 174 -13.29 -6.79 -17.44
C LEU A 174 -13.98 -6.48 -18.78
N HIS A 175 -14.35 -5.24 -19.03
CA HIS A 175 -14.92 -4.84 -20.32
C HIS A 175 -13.92 -4.98 -21.47
N LEU A 176 -12.67 -4.51 -21.27
CA LEU A 176 -11.61 -4.63 -22.27
C LEU A 176 -11.31 -6.10 -22.64
N ARG A 177 -11.28 -7.00 -21.65
CA ARG A 177 -11.12 -8.45 -21.89
C ARG A 177 -12.22 -9.02 -22.78
N LYS A 178 -13.48 -8.61 -22.55
CA LYS A 178 -14.64 -9.06 -23.35
C LYS A 178 -14.57 -8.57 -24.79
N VAL A 179 -14.09 -7.34 -25.01
CA VAL A 179 -14.01 -6.74 -26.35
C VAL A 179 -12.80 -7.27 -27.13
N CYS A 180 -11.63 -7.36 -26.50
CA CYS A 180 -10.38 -7.75 -27.17
C CYS A 180 -10.14 -9.26 -27.23
N GLY A 181 -10.94 -10.07 -26.52
CA GLY A 181 -10.82 -11.53 -26.50
C GLY A 181 -9.49 -12.05 -25.91
N SER A 182 -8.71 -11.19 -25.27
CA SER A 182 -7.41 -11.54 -24.69
C SER A 182 -7.07 -10.65 -23.48
N ASN A 183 -6.23 -11.19 -22.59
CA ASN A 183 -5.63 -10.43 -21.50
C ASN A 183 -4.57 -9.48 -22.08
N THR A 184 -4.98 -8.25 -22.34
CA THR A 184 -4.13 -7.22 -22.95
C THR A 184 -2.99 -6.76 -22.04
N ASN A 185 -3.21 -6.80 -20.72
CA ASN A 185 -2.20 -6.52 -19.72
C ASN A 185 -1.84 -7.82 -18.98
N LYS A 186 -0.58 -7.91 -18.52
CA LYS A 186 -0.06 -9.04 -17.73
C LYS A 186 0.30 -8.57 -16.33
N ASP A 187 -0.58 -7.79 -15.72
CA ASP A 187 -0.39 -7.26 -14.38
C ASP A 187 -1.05 -8.14 -13.30
N VAL A 188 -0.89 -7.74 -12.04
CA VAL A 188 -1.45 -8.49 -10.91
C VAL A 188 -2.97 -8.52 -10.99
N LEU A 189 -3.63 -7.42 -11.36
CA LEU A 189 -5.09 -7.41 -11.48
C LEU A 189 -5.54 -8.48 -12.48
N ASP A 190 -4.88 -8.59 -13.62
CA ASP A 190 -5.23 -9.62 -14.59
C ASP A 190 -5.04 -11.04 -14.06
N THR A 191 -3.99 -11.25 -13.28
CA THR A 191 -3.76 -12.54 -12.59
C THR A 191 -4.89 -12.85 -11.60
N LEU A 192 -5.32 -11.88 -10.78
CA LEU A 192 -6.39 -12.08 -9.80
C LEU A 192 -7.75 -12.32 -10.48
N LEU A 193 -8.02 -11.67 -11.60
CA LEU A 193 -9.23 -11.91 -12.39
C LEU A 193 -9.24 -13.32 -12.97
N ASN A 194 -8.10 -13.85 -13.42
CA ASN A 194 -8.02 -15.25 -13.90
C ASN A 194 -8.31 -16.25 -12.75
N ILE A 195 -7.74 -16.02 -11.56
CA ILE A 195 -8.04 -16.84 -10.38
C ILE A 195 -9.54 -16.77 -10.04
N SER A 196 -10.15 -15.59 -10.17
CA SER A 196 -11.59 -15.42 -9.92
C SER A 196 -12.48 -16.13 -10.95
N GLU A 197 -12.01 -16.28 -12.20
CA GLU A 197 -12.70 -17.04 -13.25
C GLU A 197 -12.57 -18.55 -13.03
N GLU A 198 -11.40 -19.02 -12.56
CA GLU A 198 -11.13 -20.43 -12.25
C GLU A 198 -11.81 -20.89 -10.94
N ASN A 199 -11.80 -20.05 -9.91
CA ASN A 199 -12.31 -20.37 -8.58
C ASN A 199 -12.88 -19.14 -7.87
N SER A 200 -14.18 -18.90 -8.05
CA SER A 200 -14.90 -17.77 -7.46
C SER A 200 -15.01 -17.83 -5.93
N GLU A 201 -14.93 -19.03 -5.34
CA GLU A 201 -14.92 -19.19 -3.88
C GLU A 201 -13.61 -18.67 -3.29
N GLU A 202 -12.48 -18.97 -3.94
CA GLU A 202 -11.15 -18.53 -3.53
C GLU A 202 -10.95 -17.03 -3.74
N MET A 203 -11.35 -16.52 -4.90
CA MET A 203 -11.26 -15.10 -5.24
C MET A 203 -12.52 -14.64 -5.98
N ASP A 204 -13.14 -13.57 -5.51
CA ASP A 204 -14.24 -12.91 -6.23
C ASP A 204 -13.96 -11.42 -6.37
N LYS A 205 -14.76 -10.73 -7.19
CA LYS A 205 -14.62 -9.29 -7.42
C LYS A 205 -14.57 -8.48 -6.11
N THR A 206 -15.38 -8.83 -5.11
CA THR A 206 -15.42 -8.13 -3.81
C THR A 206 -14.13 -8.36 -3.01
N LYS A 207 -13.57 -9.58 -3.06
CA LYS A 207 -12.29 -9.91 -2.44
C LYS A 207 -11.15 -9.17 -3.13
N ILE A 208 -11.14 -9.11 -4.48
CA ILE A 208 -10.15 -8.36 -5.26
C ILE A 208 -10.18 -6.88 -4.89
N ASP A 209 -11.37 -6.27 -4.96
CA ASP A 209 -11.60 -4.86 -4.65
C ASP A 209 -11.10 -4.49 -3.24
N ARG A 210 -11.35 -5.37 -2.25
CA ARG A 210 -10.96 -5.14 -0.85
C ARG A 210 -9.52 -5.52 -0.54
N LEU A 211 -8.87 -6.36 -1.34
CA LEU A 211 -7.48 -6.76 -1.15
C LEU A 211 -6.54 -5.56 -1.28
N PHE A 212 -6.81 -4.69 -2.25
CA PHE A 212 -5.98 -3.55 -2.59
C PHE A 212 -6.08 -2.39 -1.60
N LEU A 213 -7.14 -2.34 -0.81
CA LEU A 213 -7.46 -1.19 0.03
C LEU A 213 -6.43 -0.88 1.11
N LEU A 214 -5.67 -1.84 1.65
CA LEU A 214 -4.85 -1.55 2.84
C LEU A 214 -3.56 -2.37 2.96
N GLN A 215 -3.19 -3.17 1.96
CA GLN A 215 -2.04 -4.07 2.10
C GLN A 215 -0.69 -3.34 2.21
N ARG A 216 -0.59 -2.10 1.73
CA ARG A 216 0.66 -1.31 1.80
C ARG A 216 0.53 0.09 2.40
N ILE A 217 -0.68 0.63 2.53
CA ILE A 217 -0.94 1.90 3.22
C ILE A 217 -0.39 1.86 4.66
N PHE A 218 -0.43 0.71 5.35
CA PHE A 218 0.17 0.56 6.69
C PHE A 218 1.69 0.29 6.73
N GLN A 219 2.33 -0.06 5.61
CA GLN A 219 3.79 -0.23 5.54
C GLN A 219 4.52 1.02 5.06
N VAL A 220 3.86 1.89 4.28
CA VAL A 220 4.43 3.19 3.89
C VAL A 220 4.77 4.11 5.07
N PRO A 221 4.01 4.20 6.19
CA PRO A 221 4.45 4.96 7.36
C PRO A 221 5.50 4.21 8.18
N ALA A 222 5.80 2.94 7.90
CA ALA A 222 6.99 2.29 8.43
C ALA A 222 8.21 2.58 7.53
N GLN A 223 8.02 2.69 6.22
CA GLN A 223 9.08 2.94 5.25
C GLN A 223 9.42 4.44 5.09
N SER A 224 8.47 5.37 5.13
CA SER A 224 8.74 6.79 4.93
C SER A 224 9.52 7.41 6.09
N PRO A 225 9.25 7.10 7.38
CA PRO A 225 10.09 7.54 8.47
C PRO A 225 11.40 6.77 8.53
N VAL A 226 11.46 5.50 8.09
CA VAL A 226 12.72 4.72 8.01
C VAL A 226 13.62 5.22 6.89
N GLU A 227 13.09 5.53 5.71
CA GLU A 227 13.83 6.13 4.59
C GLU A 227 14.21 7.58 4.91
N ALA A 228 13.31 8.36 5.52
CA ALA A 228 13.65 9.68 6.05
C ALA A 228 14.69 9.60 7.18
N TRP A 229 14.63 8.58 8.06
CA TRP A 229 15.65 8.31 9.07
C TRP A 229 16.97 7.87 8.45
N ARG A 230 16.96 6.99 7.45
CA ARG A 230 18.16 6.56 6.70
C ARG A 230 18.79 7.74 5.99
N PHE A 231 17.99 8.59 5.35
CA PHE A 231 18.45 9.80 4.69
C PHE A 231 18.98 10.83 5.70
N ARG A 232 18.29 11.03 6.83
CA ARG A 232 18.71 11.94 7.90
C ARG A 232 19.95 11.42 8.63
N ALA A 233 20.05 10.11 8.86
CA ALA A 233 21.24 9.46 9.40
C ALA A 233 22.40 9.66 8.42
N LYS A 234 22.22 9.34 7.13
CA LYS A 234 23.24 9.55 6.10
C LYS A 234 23.68 11.02 6.04
N LYS A 235 22.76 12.00 6.02
CA LYS A 235 23.08 13.44 6.14
C LYS A 235 23.80 13.82 7.43
N ARG A 236 23.46 13.20 8.57
CA ARG A 236 24.07 13.48 9.88
C ARG A 236 25.49 12.91 10.00
N TRP A 237 25.81 11.84 9.26
CA TRP A 237 27.14 11.21 9.23
C TRP A 237 28.02 11.68 8.06
N ILE A 238 27.49 12.45 7.10
CA ILE A 238 28.25 13.01 5.97
C ILE A 238 29.35 14.03 6.37
N PRO A 239 29.35 14.77 7.50
CA PRO A 239 30.47 15.66 7.81
C PRO A 239 31.70 14.93 8.40
N LEU A 240 31.70 13.60 8.53
CA LEU A 240 32.77 12.86 9.24
C LEU A 240 33.48 11.77 8.41
N ILE A 241 33.26 11.71 7.09
CA ILE A 241 33.92 10.71 6.24
C ILE A 241 34.79 11.45 5.21
N PRO A 242 36.13 11.40 5.32
CA PRO A 242 37.02 11.81 4.23
C PRO A 242 36.69 10.96 3.00
N LEU A 243 36.57 11.62 1.84
CA LEU A 243 36.39 10.95 0.56
C LEU A 243 37.59 10.02 0.30
N GLU A 244 37.43 8.73 0.59
CA GLU A 244 38.15 7.67 -0.10
C GLU A 244 37.19 6.51 -0.32
N ILE A 245 37.17 6.09 -1.59
CA ILE A 245 36.26 5.14 -2.19
C ILE A 245 36.61 3.74 -1.70
N ASP A 246 35.64 2.94 -1.27
CA ASP A 246 35.63 1.55 -1.74
C ASP A 246 34.23 0.95 -1.85
N MET A 247 34.03 0.29 -2.98
CA MET A 247 32.75 -0.14 -3.54
C MET A 247 32.58 -1.64 -3.31
N GLN A 248 32.47 -2.08 -2.06
CA GLN A 248 32.21 -3.50 -1.76
C GLN A 248 31.74 -3.66 -0.31
N CYS A 249 30.44 -3.92 -0.12
CA CYS A 249 29.86 -4.72 0.98
C CYS A 249 28.37 -4.37 1.13
N CYS A 250 27.51 -5.08 0.41
CA CYS A 250 26.12 -5.32 0.81
C CYS A 250 25.69 -6.69 0.25
N CYS A 251 26.41 -7.73 0.67
CA CYS A 251 25.89 -9.09 0.78
C CYS A 251 25.85 -9.43 2.27
N VAL A 252 24.78 -10.12 2.70
CA VAL A 252 24.58 -10.74 4.02
C VAL A 252 24.30 -9.69 5.13
N ILE A 253 23.19 -9.65 5.88
CA ILE A 253 22.26 -10.65 6.45
C ILE A 253 20.85 -10.07 6.47
#